data_AF-A0AB37VP83-F1
#
_entry.id   AF-A0AB37VP83-F1
#
_cell.length_a   1.000
_cell.length_b   1.000
_cell.length_c   1.000
_cell.angle_alpha   90.00
_cell.angle_beta   90.00
_cell.angle_gamma   90.00
#
_symmetry.space_group_name_H-M   'P 1'
#
loop_
_entity.id
_entity.type
_entity.pdbx_description
1 polymer ?
#
loop_
_entity_poly.entity_id
_entity_poly.type
_entity_poly.pdbx_seq_one_letter_code
_entity_poly.pdbx_strand_id
1 'polypeptide(L)' 'MKHAYISVPFTEIAKGLDNGKLKAEDVYFETTPFKGVRVLSDTKLDLEDCVKTTFYLKKEMASEE' A
#
# COMPACT_ATOMS: atom_id res chain seq x y z
N MET A 1 -3.28 -9.00 -17.50
CA MET A 1 -2.66 -9.45 -16.23
C MET A 1 -3.60 -9.11 -15.08
N LYS A 2 -3.92 -10.07 -14.21
CA LYS A 2 -4.71 -9.79 -12.98
C LYS A 2 -3.75 -9.36 -11.89
N HIS A 3 -4.03 -8.24 -11.24
CA HIS A 3 -3.28 -7.78 -10.08
C HIS A 3 -4.08 -8.07 -8.82
N ALA A 4 -3.41 -8.59 -7.80
CA ALA A 4 -4.00 -8.74 -6.47
C ALA A 4 -3.40 -7.71 -5.52
N TYR A 5 -4.25 -7.08 -4.73
CA TYR A 5 -3.84 -6.23 -3.62
C TYR A 5 -3.77 -7.09 -2.36
N ILE A 6 -2.58 -7.17 -1.76
CA ILE A 6 -2.36 -7.92 -0.53
C ILE A 6 -2.28 -6.92 0.60
N SER A 7 -3.12 -7.07 1.62
CA SER A 7 -3.07 -6.22 2.80
C SER A 7 -1.77 -6.46 3.58
N VAL A 8 -1.10 -5.39 3.97
CA VAL A 8 0.18 -5.42 4.68
C VAL A 8 0.10 -4.48 5.89
N PRO A 9 0.60 -4.88 7.08
CA PRO A 9 0.66 -4.00 8.24
C PRO A 9 1.52 -2.76 7.98
N PHE A 10 1.10 -1.61 8.53
CA PHE A 10 1.84 -0.36 8.42
C PHE A 10 3.31 -0.49 8.87
N THR A 11 3.60 -1.29 9.90
CA THR A 11 4.97 -1.50 10.39
C THR A 11 5.90 -2.10 9.32
N GLU A 12 5.40 -3.03 8.52
CA GLU A 12 6.17 -3.65 7.43
C GLU A 12 6.36 -2.68 6.26
N ILE A 13 5.33 -1.89 5.95
CA ILE A 13 5.41 -0.82 4.95
C ILE A 13 6.44 0.23 5.38
N ALA A 14 6.35 0.74 6.61
CA ALA A 14 7.26 1.73 7.15
C ALA A 14 8.71 1.22 7.14
N LYS A 15 8.94 -0.02 7.58
CA LYS A 15 10.26 -0.65 7.54
C LYS A 15 10.79 -0.82 6.11
N GLY A 16 9.94 -1.19 5.16
CA GLY A 16 10.31 -1.35 3.75
C GLY A 16 10.64 -0.02 3.07
N LEU A 17 9.93 1.05 3.41
CA LEU A 17 10.23 2.41 2.93
C LEU A 17 11.54 2.94 3.54
N ASP A 18 11.74 2.74 4.84
CA ASP A 18 12.94 3.16 5.57
C ASP A 18 14.22 2.48 5.04
N ASN A 19 14.16 1.17 4.78
CA ASN A 19 15.29 0.42 4.24
C ASN A 19 15.40 0.45 2.70
N GLY A 20 14.53 1.20 2.02
CA GLY A 20 14.52 1.37 0.57
C GLY A 20 14.10 0.14 -0.26
N LYS A 21 13.62 -0.94 0.38
CA LYS A 21 13.08 -2.12 -0.34
C LYS A 21 11.72 -1.88 -0.97
N LEU A 22 10.95 -0.94 -0.41
CA LEU A 22 9.68 -0.48 -0.96
C LEU A 22 9.83 0.96 -1.42
N LYS A 23 9.12 1.29 -2.49
CA LYS A 23 8.93 2.68 -2.92
C LYS A 23 7.50 3.09 -2.68
N ALA A 24 7.27 4.38 -2.41
CA ALA A 24 5.93 4.90 -2.19
C ALA A 24 4.99 4.72 -3.40
N GLU A 25 5.54 4.61 -4.62
CA GLU A 25 4.77 4.33 -5.85
C GLU A 25 4.21 2.89 -5.90
N ASP A 26 4.82 1.95 -5.17
CA ASP A 26 4.42 0.54 -5.11
C ASP A 26 3.48 0.25 -3.93
N VAL A 27 3.29 1.23 -3.05
CA VAL A 27 2.45 1.12 -1.85
C VAL A 27 1.11 1.76 -2.12
N TYR A 28 0.06 0.96 -1.92
CA TYR A 28 -1.31 1.38 -2.07
C TYR A 28 -2.00 1.43 -0.71
N PHE A 29 -3.06 2.20 -0.59
CA PHE A 29 -3.78 2.31 0.66
C PHE A 29 -5.26 2.65 0.47
N GLU A 30 -6.08 2.28 1.46
CA GLU A 30 -7.48 2.65 1.57
C GLU A 30 -7.75 3.24 2.96
N THR A 31 -8.48 4.36 2.98
CA THR A 31 -8.88 5.03 4.22
C THR A 31 -10.38 4.86 4.45
N THR A 32 -10.82 4.71 5.70
CA THR A 32 -12.24 4.61 6.06
C THR A 32 -13.16 5.66 5.40
N PRO A 33 -12.78 6.96 5.32
CA PRO A 33 -13.63 7.97 4.68
C PRO A 33 -13.65 7.90 3.15
N PHE A 34 -12.76 7.15 2.50
CA PHE A 34 -12.65 7.08 1.05
C PHE A 34 -12.80 5.63 0.55
N LYS A 35 -13.89 5.36 -0.18
CA LYS A 35 -14.05 4.07 -0.87
C LYS A 35 -13.19 4.06 -2.14
N GLY A 36 -11.98 3.54 -2.03
CA GLY A 36 -11.07 3.35 -3.15
C GLY A 36 -9.62 3.25 -2.73
N VAL A 37 -8.81 2.63 -3.60
CA VAL A 37 -7.38 2.45 -3.38
C VAL A 37 -6.60 3.62 -4.00
N ARG A 38 -5.68 4.21 -3.24
CA ARG A 38 -4.77 5.28 -3.68
C ARG A 38 -3.31 4.88 -3.56
N VAL A 39 -2.43 5.55 -4.28
CA VAL A 39 -0.98 5.35 -4.20
C VAL A 39 -0.38 6.27 -3.14
N LEU A 40 0.53 5.76 -2.33
CA LEU A 40 1.16 6.53 -1.25
C LEU A 40 2.02 7.67 -1.78
N SER A 41 2.67 7.53 -2.96
CA SER A 41 3.45 8.61 -3.57
C SER A 41 2.64 9.89 -3.84
N ASP A 42 1.33 9.74 -4.10
CA ASP A 42 0.46 10.85 -4.50
C ASP A 42 -0.24 11.52 -3.31
N THR A 43 -0.12 10.94 -2.11
CA THR A 43 -0.84 11.42 -0.92
C THR A 43 0.08 11.47 0.29
N LYS A 44 0.14 12.63 0.95
CA LYS A 44 0.74 12.72 2.29
C LYS A 44 -0.30 12.26 3.32
N LEU A 45 -0.06 11.11 3.94
CA LEU A 45 -0.79 10.65 5.11
C LEU A 45 -0.11 11.17 6.38
N ASP A 46 -0.88 11.67 7.33
CA ASP A 46 -0.36 11.90 8.67
C ASP A 46 -0.35 10.59 9.49
N LEU A 47 0.24 10.66 10.68
CA LEU A 47 0.37 9.49 11.56
C LEU A 47 -0.98 8.94 12.04
N GLU A 48 -1.98 9.80 12.23
CA GLU A 48 -3.30 9.39 12.69
C GLU A 48 -4.04 8.63 11.58
N ASP A 49 -3.94 9.14 10.35
CA ASP A 49 -4.47 8.49 9.15
C ASP A 49 -3.76 7.14 8.92
N CYS A 50 -2.44 7.07 9.09
CA CYS A 50 -1.69 5.81 8.91
C CYS A 50 -2.21 4.68 9.80
N VAL A 51 -2.64 4.98 11.03
CA VAL A 51 -3.18 3.96 11.97
C VAL A 51 -4.56 3.46 11.55
N LYS A 52 -5.36 4.32 10.90
CA LYS A 52 -6.72 4.01 10.44
C LYS A 52 -6.75 3.50 8.99
N THR A 53 -5.59 3.37 8.37
CA THR A 53 -5.42 3.04 6.96
C THR A 53 -5.05 1.59 6.78
N THR A 54 -5.67 0.92 5.80
CA THR A 54 -5.21 -0.39 5.36
C THR A 54 -4.27 -0.20 4.18
N PHE A 55 -3.04 -0.69 4.32
CA PHE A 55 -2.04 -0.63 3.25
C PHE A 55 -2.05 -1.92 2.44
N TYR A 56 -1.68 -1.80 1.17
CA TYR A 56 -1.63 -2.90 0.23
C TYR A 56 -0.37 -2.84 -0.62
N LEU A 57 0.16 -4.02 -0.95
CA LEU A 57 1.14 -4.19 -2.02
C LEU A 57 0.48 -4.85 -3.22
N LYS A 58 0.78 -4.32 -4.41
CA LYS A 58 0.30 -4.89 -5.67
C LYS A 58 1.18 -6.08 -6.03
N LYS A 59 0.63 -7.29 -5.97
CA LYS A 59 1.28 -8.50 -6.44
C LYS A 59 0.81 -8.81 -7.85
N GLU A 60 1.75 -8.93 -8.77
CA GLU A 60 1.45 -9.51 -10.08
C GLU A 60 1.15 -10.99 -9.88
N MET A 61 -0.08 -11.38 -10.20
CA MET A 61 -0.37 -12.79 -10.35
C MET A 61 0.13 -13.18 -11.73
N ALA A 62 1.22 -13.96 -11.75
CA ALA A 62 1.61 -14.66 -12.95
C ALA A 62 0.39 -15.45 -13.42
N SER A 63 -0.10 -15.15 -14.62
CA SER A 63 -1.14 -15.93 -15.25
C SER A 63 -0.48 -17.26 -15.59
N GLU A 64 -0.69 -18.29 -14.77
CA GLU A 64 -0.44 -19.66 -15.21
C GLU A 64 -1.42 -19.91 -16.37
N GLU A 65 -0.85 -20.08 -17.56
CA GLU A 65 -1.51 -20.50 -18.79
C GLU A 65 -1.49 -22.03 -18.89
#